data_AF-X1DCG2-F1
#
_entry.id   AF-X1DCG2-F1
#
_cell.length_a   1.000
_cell.length_b   1.000
_cell.length_c   1.000
_cell.angle_alpha   90.00
_cell.angle_beta   90.00
_cell.angle_gamma   90.00
#
_symmetry.space_group_name_H-M   'P 1'
#
loop_
_entity.id
_entity.type
_entity.pdbx_description
1 polymer ?
#
loop_
_entity_poly.entity_id
_entity_poly.type
_entity_poly.pdbx_seq_one_letter_code
_entity_poly.pdbx_strand_id
1 'polypeptide(L)' 'MTKAIERQEGGDHYRKMNIQPVEYAHANGLGFLEGSVVKYVSRFRDKGGRQDLEKARHFLDLLI' A
#
# COMPACT_ATOMS: atom_id res chain seq x y z
N MET A 1 5.97 24.35 3.06
CA MET A 1 6.14 23.11 3.85
C MET A 1 5.73 21.95 2.94
N THR A 2 6.57 20.94 2.78
CA THR A 2 6.22 19.73 2.00
C THR A 2 5.23 18.87 2.79
N LYS A 3 4.19 18.38 2.12
CA LYS A 3 3.21 17.49 2.75
C LYS A 3 3.86 16.12 2.99
N ALA A 4 3.46 15.44 4.06
CA ALA A 4 4.00 14.11 4.38
C ALA A 4 3.83 13.11 3.21
N ILE A 5 2.76 13.26 2.41
CA ILE A 5 2.50 12.40 1.25
C ILE A 5 3.53 12.59 0.12
N GLU A 6 4.19 13.75 0.02
CA GLU A 6 5.17 14.05 -1.01
C GLU A 6 6.58 13.52 -0.65
N ARG A 7 6.77 13.10 0.61
CA ARG A 7 8.02 12.55 1.13
C ARG A 7 7.83 11.09 1.51
N GLN A 8 8.77 10.24 1.11
CA GLN A 8 8.82 8.86 1.57
C GLN A 8 10.16 8.60 2.24
N GLU A 9 10.11 8.04 3.45
CA GLU A 9 11.29 7.55 4.14
C GLU A 9 11.61 6.13 3.66
N GLY A 10 12.77 5.98 2.98
CA GLY A 10 13.24 4.71 2.45
C GLY A 10 12.55 4.27 1.14
N GLY A 11 13.33 4.18 0.06
CA GLY A 11 12.82 3.87 -1.28
C GLY A 11 11.88 4.94 -1.83
N ASP A 12 11.15 4.65 -2.91
CA ASP A 12 10.25 5.62 -3.55
C ASP A 12 8.97 5.02 -4.18
N HIS A 13 8.66 3.77 -3.86
CA HIS A 13 7.55 3.01 -4.43
C HIS A 13 6.17 3.67 -4.25
N TYR A 14 5.90 4.43 -3.19
CA TYR A 14 4.61 5.14 -3.04
C TYR A 14 4.60 6.52 -3.69
N ARG A 15 5.66 7.32 -3.54
CA ARG A 15 5.69 8.69 -4.10
C ARG A 15 5.63 8.73 -5.64
N LYS A 16 5.92 7.61 -6.31
CA LYS A 16 5.80 7.43 -7.76
C LYS A 16 4.36 7.12 -8.21
N MET A 17 3.47 6.78 -7.29
CA MET A 17 2.08 6.43 -7.61
C MET A 17 1.24 7.70 -7.79
N ASN A 18 0.32 7.67 -8.74
CA ASN A 18 -0.67 8.75 -8.91
C ASN A 18 -1.60 8.88 -7.68
N ILE A 19 -1.90 7.76 -7.03
CA ILE A 19 -2.66 7.68 -5.78
C ILE A 19 -1.93 6.71 -4.86
N GLN A 20 -1.52 7.16 -3.68
CA GLN A 20 -0.85 6.29 -2.72
C GLN A 20 -1.86 5.38 -2.01
N PRO A 21 -1.43 4.19 -1.54
CA PRO A 21 -2.34 3.26 -0.87
C PRO A 21 -3.06 3.85 0.35
N VAL A 22 -2.40 4.75 1.09
CA VAL A 22 -3.03 5.45 2.23
C VAL A 22 -4.14 6.39 1.79
N GLU A 23 -3.97 7.06 0.65
CA GLU A 23 -4.98 7.97 0.09
C GLU A 23 -6.20 7.18 -0.40
N TYR A 24 -5.96 6.10 -1.17
CA TYR A 24 -7.03 5.22 -1.64
C TYR A 24 -7.81 4.59 -0.49
N ALA A 25 -7.09 4.05 0.51
CA ALA A 25 -7.72 3.41 1.66
C ALA A 25 -8.58 4.39 2.45
N HIS A 26 -8.07 5.59 2.74
CA HIS A 26 -8.82 6.59 3.47
C HIS A 26 -10.05 7.09 2.69
N ALA A 27 -9.90 7.35 1.39
CA ALA A 27 -10.98 7.82 0.53
C ALA A 27 -12.13 6.81 0.40
N ASN A 28 -11.85 5.51 0.54
CA ASN A 28 -12.84 4.43 0.42
C ASN A 28 -13.23 3.80 1.77
N GLY A 29 -12.82 4.37 2.89
CA GLY A 29 -13.16 3.84 4.22
C GLY A 29 -12.58 2.45 4.52
N LEU A 30 -11.44 2.09 3.91
CA LEU A 30 -10.80 0.80 4.12
C LEU A 30 -10.05 0.76 5.45
N GLY A 31 -10.26 -0.33 6.20
CA GLY A 31 -9.59 -0.61 7.46
C GLY A 31 -8.15 -1.09 7.29
N PHE A 32 -7.54 -1.53 8.39
CA PHE A 32 -6.15 -1.98 8.39
C PHE A 32 -5.91 -3.19 7.48
N LEU A 33 -6.86 -4.14 7.42
CA LEU A 33 -6.71 -5.38 6.65
C LEU A 33 -6.79 -5.08 5.14
N GLU A 34 -7.87 -4.44 4.70
CA GLU A 34 -8.12 -4.05 3.31
C GLU A 34 -7.09 -3.03 2.82
N GLY A 35 -6.75 -2.04 3.65
CA GLY A 35 -5.69 -1.07 3.36
C GLY A 35 -4.31 -1.73 3.21
N SER A 36 -4.05 -2.81 3.97
CA SER A 36 -2.83 -3.60 3.79
C SER A 36 -2.84 -4.39 2.49
N VAL A 37 -3.99 -4.94 2.06
CA VAL A 37 -4.13 -5.55 0.73
C VAL A 37 -3.75 -4.54 -0.35
N VAL A 38 -4.39 -3.36 -0.38
CA VAL A 38 -4.11 -2.28 -1.34
C VAL A 38 -2.61 -1.90 -1.32
N LYS A 39 -2.05 -1.66 -0.13
CA LYS A 39 -0.63 -1.31 0.05
C LYS A 39 0.32 -2.31 -0.62
N TYR A 40 0.10 -3.60 -0.41
CA TYR A 40 1.00 -4.61 -0.93
C TYR A 40 0.81 -4.85 -2.44
N VAL A 41 -0.43 -4.88 -2.93
CA VAL A 41 -0.68 -5.05 -4.38
C VAL A 41 -0.26 -3.83 -5.20
N SER A 42 -0.23 -2.63 -4.63
CA SER A 42 0.24 -1.44 -5.34
C SER A 42 1.77 -1.40 -5.49
N ARG A 43 2.53 -1.86 -4.48
CA ARG A 43 3.98 -1.64 -4.42
C ARG A 43 4.86 -2.83 -4.83
N PHE A 44 4.26 -4.00 -5.12
CA PHE A 44 5.01 -5.25 -5.26
C PHE A 44 6.08 -5.19 -6.35
N ARG A 45 5.85 -4.49 -7.46
CA ARG A 45 6.81 -4.37 -8.56
C ARG A 45 8.06 -3.57 -8.19
N ASP A 46 7.92 -2.61 -7.27
CA ASP A 46 8.97 -1.64 -6.94
C ASP A 46 9.66 -1.90 -5.59
N LYS A 47 9.19 -2.88 -4.80
CA LYS A 47 9.77 -3.19 -3.47
C LYS A 47 9.91 -4.67 -3.16
N GLY A 48 8.80 -5.37 -2.90
CA GLY A 48 8.82 -6.69 -2.26
C GLY A 48 8.58 -7.88 -3.19
N GLY A 49 8.31 -7.65 -4.48
CA GLY A 49 8.03 -8.69 -5.46
C GLY A 49 6.93 -9.64 -4.99
N ARG A 50 7.16 -10.94 -5.20
CA ARG A 50 6.25 -12.02 -4.80
C ARG A 50 5.90 -11.98 -3.30
N GLN A 51 6.82 -11.58 -2.43
CA GLN A 51 6.60 -11.57 -0.99
C GLN A 51 5.52 -10.56 -0.58
N ASP A 52 5.42 -9.41 -1.27
CA ASP A 52 4.32 -8.47 -1.01
C ASP A 52 2.98 -9.07 -1.48
N LEU A 53 2.94 -9.81 -2.59
CA LEU A 53 1.71 -10.51 -3.01
C LEU A 53 1.27 -11.59 -2.00
N GLU A 54 2.23 -12.34 -1.43
CA GLU A 54 1.94 -13.31 -0.36
C GLU A 54 1.40 -12.63 0.89
N LYS A 55 1.94 -11.45 1.27
CA LYS A 55 1.37 -10.63 2.35
C LYS A 55 -0.03 -10.15 2.02
N ALA A 56 -0.29 -9.69 0.80
CA ALA A 56 -1.64 -9.29 0.38
C ALA A 56 -2.63 -10.46 0.52
N ARG A 57 -2.23 -11.66 0.07
CA ARG A 57 -3.03 -12.88 0.23
C ARG A 57 -3.31 -13.17 1.70
N HIS A 58 -2.30 -13.10 2.58
CA HIS A 58 -2.50 -13.32 4.01
C HIS A 58 -3.55 -12.37 4.62
N PHE A 59 -3.57 -11.10 4.22
CA PHE A 59 -4.61 -10.17 4.68
C PHE A 59 -6.01 -10.49 4.13
N LEU A 60 -6.11 -11.07 2.93
CA LEU A 60 -7.38 -11.61 2.42
C LEU A 60 -7.80 -12.86 3.21
N ASP A 61 -6.87 -13.75 3.54
CA ASP A 61 -7.14 -14.95 4.35
C ASP A 61 -7.59 -14.59 5.79
N LEU A 62 -7.27 -13.39 6.30
CA LEU A 62 -7.78 -12.90 7.59
C LEU A 62 -9.21 -12.34 7.52
N LEU A 63 -9.70 -11.98 6.33
CA LEU A 63 -11.03 -11.40 6.12
C LEU A 63 -12.12 -12.45 5.86
N ILE A 64 -11.74 -13.69 5.53
CA ILE A 64 -12.61 -14.80 5.12
C ILE A 64 -12.56 -15.89 6.19
#